data_AF-A0A8S4QE10-F1
#
_entry.id   AF-A0A8S4QE10-F1
#
_cell.length_a   1.000
_cell.length_b   1.000
_cell.length_c   1.000
_cell.angle_alpha   90.00
_cell.angle_beta   90.00
_cell.angle_gamma   90.00
#
_symmetry.space_group_name_H-M   'P 1'
#
loop_
_entity.id
_entity.type
_entity.pdbx_description
1 polymer ?
#
loop_
_entity_poly.entity_id
_entity_poly.type
_entity_poly.pdbx_seq_one_letter_code
_entity_poly.pdbx_strand_id
1 'polypeptide(L)'
;MVIILFGGAMVGFFCRSPQIFHGWGDVINDYFELNDPKFVRDSALAALVAFMMFLLPSNLSFCKNLKAKFHEEFPRERVRSVLDWKSLIGSMPYSFTFLLGGGFALSEAAKKTGFNEKIGETLQHLKSLPNVLIMLIVIIFVILITNVASNVAVCNVLTPICMTLVSHLLYHDDDHDPGSYHARGSLAISKFSLAWSDKRLRL
;
A
#
# COMPACT_ATOMS: atom_id res chain seq x y z
N MET A 1 23.66 -16.26 1.73
CA MET A 1 22.60 -16.37 0.70
C MET A 1 21.49 -15.37 0.89
N VAL A 2 20.89 -15.28 2.09
CA VAL A 2 19.89 -14.23 2.44
C VAL A 2 20.41 -12.82 2.14
N ILE A 3 21.65 -12.50 2.51
CA ILE A 3 22.29 -11.21 2.22
C ILE A 3 22.40 -10.92 0.71
N ILE A 4 22.67 -11.94 -0.10
CA ILE A 4 22.77 -11.80 -1.56
C ILE A 4 21.39 -11.51 -2.15
N LEU A 5 20.35 -12.23 -1.70
CA LEU A 5 18.97 -12.00 -2.14
C LEU A 5 18.44 -10.65 -1.67
N PHE A 6 18.73 -10.25 -0.44
CA PHE A 6 18.34 -8.97 0.11
C PHE A 6 19.07 -7.81 -0.59
N GLY A 7 20.38 -7.94 -0.81
CA GLY A 7 21.16 -6.97 -1.57
C GLY A 7 20.68 -6.85 -3.02
N GLY A 8 20.40 -7.98 -3.68
CA GLY A 8 19.82 -8.00 -5.02
C GLY A 8 18.44 -7.36 -5.07
N ALA A 9 17.59 -7.61 -4.08
CA ALA A 9 16.29 -6.96 -3.95
C ALA A 9 16.43 -5.45 -3.74
N MET A 10 17.32 -5.00 -2.85
CA MET A 10 17.59 -3.58 -2.63
C MET A 10 18.09 -2.90 -3.90
N VAL A 11 19.01 -3.52 -4.64
CA VAL A 11 19.48 -3.00 -5.93
C VAL A 11 18.35 -2.98 -6.95
N GLY A 12 17.51 -4.01 -7.00
CA GLY A 12 16.33 -4.04 -7.85
C GLY A 12 15.37 -2.89 -7.54
N PHE A 13 15.09 -2.61 -6.26
CA PHE A 13 14.27 -1.47 -5.85
C PHE A 13 14.91 -0.13 -6.22
N PHE A 14 16.22 0.02 -5.97
CA PHE A 14 16.93 1.27 -6.27
C PHE A 14 17.05 1.55 -7.77
N CYS A 15 17.28 0.52 -8.58
CA CYS A 15 17.44 0.64 -10.03
C CYS A 15 16.11 0.66 -10.80
N ARG A 16 14.96 0.61 -10.12
CA ARG A 16 13.62 0.59 -10.74
C ARG A 16 13.36 1.84 -11.59
N SER A 17 13.58 3.01 -11.02
CA SER A 17 13.56 4.31 -11.71
C SER A 17 14.45 5.29 -10.92
N PRO A 18 15.78 5.12 -10.98
CA PRO A 18 16.69 6.08 -10.39
C PRO A 18 16.58 7.35 -11.22
N GLN A 19 16.14 8.46 -10.63
CA GLN A 19 15.93 9.76 -11.31
C GLN A 19 17.18 10.34 -12.03
N ILE A 20 18.30 9.62 -12.01
CA ILE A 20 19.61 9.97 -12.57
C ILE A 20 19.82 9.27 -13.94
N PHE A 21 19.24 8.08 -14.19
CA PHE A 21 19.40 7.31 -15.44
C PHE A 21 18.13 6.47 -15.74
N HIS A 22 17.95 6.02 -16.99
CA HIS A 22 16.86 5.11 -17.34
C HIS A 22 16.92 3.83 -16.50
N GLY A 23 15.90 3.62 -15.65
CA GLY A 23 15.79 2.43 -14.81
C GLY A 23 15.34 1.21 -15.61
N TRP A 24 15.49 0.01 -15.03
CA TRP A 24 14.98 -1.21 -15.67
C TRP A 24 13.45 -1.20 -15.77
N GLY A 25 12.75 -0.48 -14.89
CA GLY A 25 11.30 -0.26 -15.01
C GLY A 25 10.94 0.60 -16.21
N ASP A 26 11.75 1.63 -16.49
CA ASP A 26 11.55 2.56 -17.61
C ASP A 26 11.84 1.87 -18.96
N VAL A 27 12.88 1.03 -19.02
CA VAL A 27 13.22 0.22 -20.21
C VAL A 27 12.14 -0.81 -20.54
N ILE A 28 11.53 -1.43 -19.52
CA ILE A 28 10.39 -2.34 -19.74
C ILE A 28 9.17 -1.57 -20.25
N ASN A 29 8.94 -0.36 -19.73
CA ASN A 29 7.82 0.47 -20.15
C ASN A 29 7.95 0.89 -21.63
N ASP A 30 9.17 1.23 -22.04
CA ASP A 30 9.53 1.58 -23.42
C ASP A 30 9.43 0.37 -24.37
N TYR A 31 9.91 -0.80 -23.95
CA TYR A 31 9.87 -2.04 -24.77
C TYR A 31 8.45 -2.57 -25.01
N PHE A 32 7.54 -2.41 -24.04
CA PHE A 32 6.15 -2.86 -24.14
C PHE A 32 5.17 -1.75 -24.58
N GLU A 33 5.67 -0.56 -24.97
CA GLU A 33 4.86 0.60 -25.39
C GLU A 33 3.75 0.98 -24.40
N LEU A 34 4.02 0.82 -23.11
CA LEU A 34 3.07 1.10 -22.05
C LEU A 34 3.11 2.60 -21.72
N ASN A 35 2.10 3.35 -22.19
CA ASN A 35 2.00 4.80 -21.93
C ASN A 35 1.74 5.15 -20.45
N ASP A 36 1.44 4.15 -19.61
CA ASP A 36 1.22 4.34 -18.17
C ASP A 36 2.46 3.91 -17.36
N PRO A 37 3.22 4.85 -16.76
CA PRO A 37 4.38 4.53 -15.91
C PRO A 37 4.02 3.75 -14.63
N LYS A 38 2.74 3.43 -14.43
CA LYS A 38 2.18 2.72 -13.27
C LYS A 38 2.12 1.20 -13.42
N PHE A 39 2.41 0.65 -14.60
CA PHE A 39 2.21 -0.77 -14.86
C PHE A 39 3.26 -1.66 -14.18
N VAL A 40 4.53 -1.28 -14.24
CA VAL A 40 5.61 -1.98 -13.52
C VAL A 40 5.55 -1.55 -12.07
N ARG A 41 5.15 -2.43 -11.13
CA ARG A 41 4.96 -2.09 -9.71
C ARG A 41 5.95 -2.78 -8.78
N ASP A 42 6.29 -2.14 -7.67
CA ASP A 42 7.26 -2.64 -6.68
C ASP A 42 6.89 -4.02 -6.15
N SER A 43 5.58 -4.29 -6.09
CA SER A 43 5.01 -5.59 -5.75
C SER A 43 5.43 -6.73 -6.69
N ALA A 44 5.69 -6.46 -7.97
CA ALA A 44 6.11 -7.49 -8.92
C ALA A 44 7.55 -7.96 -8.65
N LEU A 45 8.46 -7.01 -8.37
CA LEU A 45 9.83 -7.34 -7.96
C LEU A 45 9.83 -8.04 -6.60
N ALA A 46 9.05 -7.53 -5.64
CA ALA A 46 8.91 -8.14 -4.33
C ALA A 46 8.38 -9.59 -4.43
N ALA A 47 7.37 -9.83 -5.27
CA ALA A 47 6.82 -11.15 -5.53
C ALA A 47 7.84 -12.08 -6.21
N LEU A 48 8.62 -11.58 -7.17
CA LEU A 48 9.67 -12.34 -7.85
C LEU A 48 10.80 -12.73 -6.87
N VAL A 49 11.22 -11.81 -6.00
CA VAL A 49 12.23 -12.07 -4.96
C VAL A 49 11.69 -13.06 -3.93
N ALA A 50 10.44 -12.92 -3.49
CA ALA A 50 9.82 -13.85 -2.55
C ALA A 50 9.68 -15.26 -3.16
N PHE A 51 9.28 -15.35 -4.43
CA PHE A 51 9.25 -16.59 -5.19
C PHE A 51 10.65 -17.22 -5.29
N MET A 52 11.67 -16.40 -5.61
CA MET A 52 13.07 -16.81 -5.58
C MET A 52 13.48 -17.34 -4.19
N MET A 53 13.13 -16.68 -3.09
CA MET A 53 13.46 -17.15 -1.72
C MET A 53 12.82 -18.50 -1.38
N PHE A 54 11.68 -18.82 -2.00
CA PHE A 54 11.05 -20.12 -1.84
C PHE A 54 11.72 -21.20 -2.69
N LEU A 55 12.16 -20.85 -3.90
CA LEU A 55 12.76 -21.77 -4.87
C LEU A 55 14.25 -22.04 -4.60
N LEU A 56 14.97 -21.05 -4.06
CA LEU A 56 16.41 -21.11 -3.89
C LEU A 56 16.81 -21.82 -2.57
N PRO A 57 17.76 -22.76 -2.64
CA PRO A 57 18.26 -23.50 -1.48
C PRO A 57 19.24 -22.67 -0.64
N SER A 58 19.09 -22.61 0.69
CA SER A 58 19.80 -21.71 1.63
C SER A 58 21.34 -21.72 1.58
N ASN A 59 21.95 -22.81 1.08
CA ASN A 59 23.39 -22.94 0.94
C ASN A 59 23.84 -22.74 -0.52
N LEU A 60 24.90 -21.95 -0.72
CA LEU A 60 25.59 -21.77 -2.01
C LEU A 60 26.20 -23.07 -2.57
N SER A 61 26.10 -24.18 -1.84
CA SER A 61 26.41 -25.54 -2.29
C SER A 61 25.65 -25.93 -3.57
N PHE A 62 24.49 -25.32 -3.86
CA PHE A 62 23.79 -25.53 -5.14
C PHE A 62 24.60 -25.05 -6.36
N CYS A 63 25.30 -23.91 -6.27
CA CYS A 63 26.20 -23.47 -7.34
C CYS A 63 27.44 -24.35 -7.47
N LYS A 64 27.84 -25.04 -6.39
CA LYS A 64 28.87 -26.09 -6.46
C LYS A 64 28.35 -27.34 -7.19
N ASN A 65 27.09 -27.73 -6.97
CA ASN A 65 26.45 -28.83 -7.72
C ASN A 65 26.37 -28.57 -9.23
N LEU A 66 26.15 -27.33 -9.66
CA LEU A 66 26.17 -26.94 -11.09
C LEU A 66 27.58 -27.02 -11.73
N LYS A 67 28.64 -27.02 -10.91
CA LYS A 67 30.04 -27.14 -11.36
C LYS A 67 30.67 -28.51 -11.08
N ALA A 68 29.96 -29.39 -10.37
CA ALA A 68 30.45 -30.72 -10.02
C ALA A 68 30.50 -31.62 -11.27
N LYS A 69 31.67 -32.14 -11.60
CA LYS A 69 31.88 -33.05 -12.74
C LYS A 69 31.80 -34.53 -12.37
N PHE A 70 31.85 -34.88 -11.07
CA PHE A 70 31.88 -36.26 -10.59
C PHE A 70 30.86 -36.52 -9.47
N HIS A 71 30.36 -37.76 -9.38
CA HIS A 71 29.27 -38.15 -8.48
C HIS A 71 29.64 -38.23 -6.98
N GLU A 72 30.93 -38.15 -6.62
CA GLU A 72 31.39 -38.27 -5.23
C GLU A 72 31.38 -36.95 -4.45
N GLU A 73 31.25 -35.81 -5.13
CA GLU A 73 31.26 -34.46 -4.51
C GLU A 73 29.88 -33.96 -4.08
N PHE A 74 28.81 -34.73 -4.31
CA PHE A 74 27.46 -34.31 -3.94
C PHE A 74 27.27 -34.33 -2.42
N PRO A 75 26.96 -33.18 -1.78
CA PRO A 75 26.64 -33.17 -0.36
C PRO A 75 25.36 -33.99 -0.12
N ARG A 76 25.44 -34.99 0.78
CA ARG A 76 24.32 -35.89 1.13
C ARG A 76 23.28 -35.25 2.07
N GLU A 77 23.51 -34.02 2.50
CA GLU A 77 22.61 -33.30 3.38
C GLU A 77 21.43 -32.70 2.61
N ARG A 78 20.23 -32.78 3.20
CA ARG A 78 19.03 -32.18 2.61
C ARG A 78 19.19 -30.66 2.61
N VAL A 79 19.22 -30.06 1.42
CA VAL A 79 19.33 -28.61 1.32
C VAL A 79 17.97 -27.98 1.63
N ARG A 80 17.91 -27.16 2.68
CA ARG A 80 16.69 -26.45 3.09
C ARG A 80 16.52 -25.20 2.23
N SER A 81 15.29 -24.86 1.84
CA SER A 81 14.99 -23.58 1.17
C SER A 81 15.37 -22.40 2.06
N VAL A 82 15.61 -21.23 1.45
CA VAL A 82 15.87 -19.98 2.21
C VAL A 82 14.66 -19.61 3.07
N LEU A 83 13.46 -19.77 2.52
CA LEU A 83 12.20 -19.56 3.22
C LEU A 83 11.43 -20.88 3.33
N ASP A 84 11.18 -21.33 4.56
CA ASP A 84 10.33 -22.49 4.82
C ASP A 84 8.88 -22.06 5.02
N TRP A 85 7.95 -22.78 4.40
CA TRP A 85 6.51 -22.49 4.45
C TRP A 85 5.97 -22.48 5.87
N LYS A 86 6.40 -23.44 6.70
CA LYS A 86 5.95 -23.55 8.10
C LYS A 86 6.40 -22.35 8.93
N SER A 87 7.63 -21.90 8.72
CA SER A 87 8.17 -20.72 9.40
C SER A 87 7.47 -19.44 8.92
N LEU A 88 7.17 -19.33 7.62
CA LEU A 88 6.49 -18.16 7.05
C LEU A 88 5.08 -17.99 7.64
N ILE A 89 4.28 -19.06 7.67
CA ILE A 89 2.94 -19.03 8.24
C ILE A 89 2.99 -18.67 9.73
N GLY A 90 3.95 -19.23 10.48
CA GLY A 90 4.07 -18.98 11.92
C GLY A 90 4.41 -17.52 12.27
N SER A 91 5.07 -16.80 11.37
CA SER A 91 5.48 -15.40 11.59
C SER A 91 4.57 -14.36 10.94
N MET A 92 3.62 -14.77 10.07
CA MET A 92 2.79 -13.84 9.32
C MET A 92 1.56 -13.38 10.13
N PRO A 93 1.36 -12.06 10.37
CA PRO A 93 0.19 -11.55 11.08
C PRO A 93 -1.05 -11.52 10.17
N TYR A 94 -1.76 -12.64 10.07
CA TYR A 94 -2.97 -12.76 9.23
C TYR A 94 -4.07 -11.77 9.59
N SER A 95 -4.23 -11.44 10.88
CA SER A 95 -5.23 -10.48 11.36
C SER A 95 -5.10 -9.10 10.68
N PHE A 96 -3.86 -8.64 10.47
CA PHE A 96 -3.59 -7.37 9.80
C PHE A 96 -3.93 -7.42 8.31
N THR A 97 -3.60 -8.53 7.64
CA THR A 97 -3.92 -8.73 6.21
C THR A 97 -5.44 -8.72 5.98
N PHE A 98 -6.18 -9.41 6.85
CA PHE A 98 -7.65 -9.44 6.78
C PHE A 98 -8.28 -8.09 7.10
N LEU A 99 -7.73 -7.36 8.08
CA LEU A 99 -8.19 -6.01 8.44
C LEU A 99 -8.00 -4.99 7.30
N LEU A 100 -6.87 -5.03 6.60
CA LEU A 100 -6.65 -4.21 5.42
C LEU A 100 -7.61 -4.57 4.28
N GLY A 101 -7.75 -5.87 3.99
CA GLY A 101 -8.68 -6.36 2.96
C GLY A 101 -10.12 -5.96 3.24
N GLY A 102 -10.58 -6.11 4.49
CA GLY A 102 -11.91 -5.69 4.94
C GLY A 102 -12.14 -4.18 4.82
N GLY A 103 -11.14 -3.35 5.12
CA GLY A 103 -11.20 -1.90 4.92
C GLY A 103 -11.37 -1.50 3.45
N PHE A 104 -10.65 -2.17 2.53
CA PHE A 104 -10.80 -1.94 1.09
C PHE A 104 -12.16 -2.40 0.57
N ALA A 105 -12.64 -3.57 1.01
CA ALA A 105 -13.96 -4.05 0.66
C ALA A 105 -15.07 -3.11 1.16
N LEU A 106 -14.96 -2.60 2.39
CA LEU A 106 -15.89 -1.65 2.96
C LEU A 106 -15.87 -0.31 2.21
N SER A 107 -14.70 0.21 1.87
CA SER A 107 -14.57 1.44 1.09
C SER A 107 -15.24 1.32 -0.29
N GLU A 108 -15.04 0.20 -0.98
CA GLU A 108 -15.65 -0.05 -2.28
C GLU A 108 -17.16 -0.26 -2.16
N ALA A 109 -17.61 -0.98 -1.14
CA ALA A 109 -19.04 -1.15 -0.84
C ALA A 109 -19.71 0.20 -0.53
N ALA A 110 -19.08 1.06 0.26
CA ALA A 110 -19.59 2.40 0.59
C ALA A 110 -19.73 3.30 -0.65
N LYS A 111 -18.83 3.16 -1.64
CA LYS A 111 -18.94 3.82 -2.95
C LYS A 111 -20.09 3.25 -3.78
N LYS A 112 -20.16 1.92 -3.95
CA LYS A 112 -21.19 1.27 -4.76
C LYS A 112 -22.61 1.45 -4.23
N THR A 113 -22.76 1.52 -2.91
CA THR A 113 -24.06 1.68 -2.25
C THR A 113 -24.56 3.12 -2.20
N GLY A 114 -23.76 4.10 -2.64
CA GLY A 114 -24.09 5.53 -2.47
C GLY A 114 -24.17 5.94 -0.99
N PHE A 115 -23.66 5.12 -0.07
CA PHE A 115 -23.71 5.39 1.36
C PHE A 115 -22.98 6.68 1.72
N ASN A 116 -21.87 6.93 1.03
CA ASN A 116 -21.08 8.16 1.18
C ASN A 116 -21.89 9.42 0.82
N GLU A 117 -22.72 9.36 -0.23
CA GLU A 117 -23.58 10.46 -0.65
C GLU A 117 -24.72 10.68 0.36
N LYS A 118 -25.35 9.61 0.85
CA LYS A 118 -26.41 9.69 1.87
C LYS A 118 -25.94 10.24 3.22
N ILE A 119 -24.74 9.86 3.66
CA ILE A 119 -24.11 10.46 4.84
C ILE A 119 -23.91 11.96 4.60
N GLY A 120 -23.42 12.30 3.42
CA GLY A 120 -23.24 13.67 2.98
C GLY A 120 -24.51 14.52 3.03
N GLU A 121 -25.62 14.01 2.50
CA GLU A 121 -26.95 14.64 2.56
C GLU A 121 -27.46 14.79 4.01
N THR A 122 -27.20 13.80 4.87
CA THR A 122 -27.58 13.88 6.29
C THR A 122 -26.78 14.95 7.02
N LEU A 123 -25.50 15.11 6.69
CA LEU A 123 -24.66 16.18 7.21
C LEU A 123 -25.07 17.56 6.71
N GLN A 124 -25.68 17.67 5.52
CA GLN A 124 -26.27 18.94 5.07
C GLN A 124 -27.42 19.40 5.98
N HIS A 125 -28.13 18.49 6.66
CA HIS A 125 -29.11 18.88 7.67
C HIS A 125 -28.48 19.43 8.96
N LEU A 126 -27.19 19.14 9.22
CA LEU A 126 -26.42 19.72 10.32
C LEU A 126 -25.77 21.08 9.98
N LYS A 127 -26.06 21.67 8.80
CA LYS A 127 -25.54 22.96 8.30
C LYS A 127 -25.71 24.17 9.24
N SER A 128 -26.56 24.08 10.26
CA SER A 128 -26.77 25.17 11.22
C SER A 128 -25.60 25.34 12.21
N LEU A 129 -24.66 24.39 12.28
CA LEU A 129 -23.57 24.38 13.24
C LEU A 129 -22.25 24.89 12.63
N PRO A 130 -21.42 25.64 13.39
CA PRO A 130 -20.14 26.13 12.90
C PRO A 130 -19.16 24.97 12.62
N ASN A 131 -18.43 25.05 11.50
CA ASN A 131 -17.48 24.02 11.02
C ASN A 131 -16.47 23.55 12.08
N VAL A 132 -16.04 24.46 12.97
CA VAL A 132 -15.12 24.17 14.08
C VAL A 132 -15.71 23.14 15.06
N LEU A 133 -17.02 23.21 15.32
CA LEU A 133 -17.69 22.30 16.25
C LEU A 133 -17.80 20.89 15.68
N ILE A 134 -18.08 20.78 14.38
CA ILE A 134 -18.14 19.49 13.66
C ILE A 134 -16.76 18.82 13.69
N MET A 135 -15.69 19.57 13.42
CA MET A 135 -14.33 19.07 13.48
C MET A 135 -13.96 18.57 14.90
N LEU A 136 -14.34 19.32 15.93
CA LEU A 136 -14.08 18.95 17.33
C LEU A 136 -14.79 17.64 17.72
N ILE A 137 -16.05 17.46 17.31
CA ILE A 137 -16.81 16.23 17.55
C ILE A 137 -16.15 15.02 16.86
N VAL A 138 -15.71 15.18 15.61
CA VAL A 138 -15.02 14.11 14.88
C VAL A 138 -13.71 13.73 15.57
N ILE A 139 -12.92 14.72 15.99
CA ILE A 139 -11.65 14.48 16.71
C ILE A 139 -11.91 13.72 18.01
N ILE A 140 -12.88 14.14 18.82
CA ILE A 140 -13.23 13.45 20.08
C ILE A 140 -13.68 12.01 19.80
N PHE A 141 -14.51 11.80 18.79
CA PHE A 141 -14.96 10.48 18.37
C PHE A 141 -13.79 9.57 17.96
N VAL A 142 -12.85 10.09 17.16
CA VAL A 142 -11.63 9.37 16.75
C VAL A 142 -10.80 8.99 17.97
N ILE A 143 -10.58 9.92 18.90
CA ILE A 143 -9.78 9.69 20.11
C ILE A 143 -10.39 8.60 20.98
N LEU A 144 -11.72 8.62 21.17
CA LEU A 144 -12.43 7.61 21.95
C LEU A 144 -12.32 6.22 21.32
N ILE A 145 -12.51 6.12 19.99
CA ILE A 145 -12.38 4.84 19.27
C ILE A 145 -10.93 4.33 19.29
N THR A 146 -9.95 5.22 19.20
CA THR A 146 -8.52 4.89 19.26
C THR A 146 -8.10 4.28 20.60
N ASN A 147 -8.83 4.57 21.68
CA ASN A 147 -8.55 3.98 22.99
C ASN A 147 -9.01 2.51 23.11
N VAL A 148 -9.94 2.07 22.27
CA VAL A 148 -10.54 0.73 22.33
C VAL A 148 -10.02 -0.16 21.20
N ALA A 149 -9.71 0.42 20.04
CA ALA A 149 -9.29 -0.30 18.85
C ALA A 149 -7.81 0.00 18.51
N SER A 150 -7.13 -0.99 17.90
CA SER A 150 -5.76 -0.78 17.43
C SER A 150 -5.70 0.41 16.46
N ASN A 151 -4.66 1.25 16.58
CA ASN A 151 -4.48 2.45 15.76
C ASN A 151 -4.65 2.19 14.25
N VAL A 152 -4.22 1.01 13.77
CA VAL A 152 -4.37 0.57 12.38
C VAL A 152 -5.83 0.32 12.01
N ALA A 153 -6.60 -0.36 12.86
CA ALA A 153 -8.01 -0.64 12.62
C ALA A 153 -8.83 0.66 12.53
N VAL A 154 -8.54 1.60 13.43
CA VAL A 154 -9.16 2.91 13.43
C VAL A 154 -8.84 3.68 12.15
N CYS A 155 -7.58 3.70 11.73
CA CYS A 155 -7.18 4.33 10.47
C CYS A 155 -7.93 3.72 9.27
N ASN A 156 -8.05 2.39 9.18
CA ASN A 156 -8.73 1.74 8.05
C ASN A 156 -10.21 2.09 7.95
N VAL A 157 -10.91 2.19 9.08
CA VAL A 157 -12.35 2.51 9.12
C VAL A 157 -12.59 4.01 8.93
N LEU A 158 -11.79 4.85 9.58
CA LEU A 158 -12.01 6.30 9.58
C LEU A 158 -11.48 7.00 8.32
N THR A 159 -10.45 6.49 7.66
CA THR A 159 -9.91 7.09 6.43
C THR A 159 -11.00 7.37 5.37
N PRO A 160 -11.83 6.38 4.96
CA PRO A 160 -12.88 6.65 3.97
C PRO A 160 -13.96 7.61 4.48
N ILE A 161 -14.29 7.58 5.77
CA ILE A 161 -15.31 8.45 6.39
C ILE A 161 -14.81 9.90 6.45
N CYS A 162 -13.55 10.11 6.81
CA CYS A 162 -12.93 11.43 6.82
C CYS A 162 -12.83 12.02 5.41
N MET A 163 -12.54 11.21 4.40
CA MET A 163 -12.50 11.66 3.00
C MET A 163 -13.87 12.20 2.54
N THR A 164 -14.95 11.51 2.87
CA THR A 164 -16.30 11.93 2.47
C THR A 164 -16.75 13.17 3.23
N LEU A 165 -16.47 13.24 4.54
CA LEU A 165 -16.70 14.42 5.37
C LEU A 165 -16.01 15.66 4.81
N VAL A 166 -14.71 15.56 4.51
CA VAL A 166 -13.92 16.68 3.96
C VAL A 166 -14.49 17.13 2.61
N SER A 167 -14.85 16.21 1.72
CA SER A 167 -15.44 16.56 0.43
C SER A 167 -16.74 17.37 0.56
N HIS A 168 -17.54 17.11 1.59
CA HIS A 168 -18.81 17.80 1.83
C HIS A 168 -18.65 19.13 2.57
N LEU A 169 -17.72 19.21 3.53
CA LEU A 169 -17.41 20.46 4.22
C LEU A 169 -16.80 21.50 3.27
N LEU A 170 -15.92 21.06 2.35
CA LEU A 170 -15.34 21.92 1.32
C LEU A 170 -16.39 22.51 0.38
N TYR A 171 -17.51 21.82 0.17
CA TYR A 171 -18.64 22.27 -0.65
C TYR A 171 -19.59 23.23 0.08
N HIS A 172 -19.38 23.41 1.40
CA HIS A 172 -20.21 24.29 2.24
C HIS A 172 -19.60 25.68 2.46
N ASP A 173 -18.26 25.81 2.44
CA ASP A 173 -17.56 27.11 2.58
C ASP A 173 -17.59 27.98 1.29
N ASP A 174 -18.30 27.55 0.23
CA ASP A 174 -18.38 28.22 -1.08
C ASP A 174 -19.09 29.60 -1.10
N ASP A 175 -19.54 30.14 0.04
CA ASP A 175 -20.06 31.51 0.14
C ASP A 175 -18.94 32.58 0.30
N HIS A 176 -17.69 32.18 0.58
CA HIS A 176 -16.55 33.10 0.69
C HIS A 176 -15.40 32.67 -0.25
N ASP A 177 -15.49 33.12 -1.50
CA ASP A 177 -14.50 32.96 -2.58
C ASP A 177 -14.37 31.51 -3.16
N PRO A 178 -15.22 31.14 -4.14
CA PRO A 178 -15.43 29.76 -4.62
C PRO A 178 -14.22 29.15 -5.37
N GLY A 179 -13.18 29.94 -5.69
CA GLY A 179 -12.03 29.47 -6.47
C GLY A 179 -10.90 28.85 -5.63
N SER A 180 -10.73 29.28 -4.37
CA SER A 180 -9.52 28.99 -3.60
C SER A 180 -9.61 27.69 -2.79
N TYR A 181 -10.76 27.45 -2.15
CA TYR A 181 -10.97 26.28 -1.29
C TYR A 181 -11.34 25.02 -2.07
N HIS A 182 -12.14 25.14 -3.14
CA HIS A 182 -12.44 24.03 -4.04
C HIS A 182 -11.17 23.51 -4.75
N ALA A 183 -10.27 24.42 -5.13
CA ALA A 183 -8.95 24.07 -5.66
C ALA A 183 -8.06 23.45 -4.58
N ARG A 184 -8.02 23.98 -3.35
CA ARG A 184 -7.22 23.43 -2.24
C ARG A 184 -7.73 22.10 -1.72
N GLY A 185 -9.04 21.88 -1.71
CA GLY A 185 -9.71 20.67 -1.28
C GLY A 185 -9.62 19.55 -2.31
N SER A 186 -9.84 19.87 -3.58
CA SER A 186 -9.53 18.97 -4.70
C SER A 186 -8.01 18.73 -4.81
N LEU A 187 -7.16 19.73 -4.52
CA LEU A 187 -5.72 19.51 -4.37
C LEU A 187 -5.40 18.68 -3.14
N ALA A 188 -6.10 18.78 -2.02
CA ALA A 188 -5.79 18.04 -0.81
C ALA A 188 -6.24 16.59 -0.95
N ILE A 189 -7.41 16.34 -1.55
CA ILE A 189 -7.91 15.01 -1.88
C ILE A 189 -7.09 14.41 -3.01
N SER A 190 -6.72 15.18 -4.05
CA SER A 190 -5.82 14.67 -5.10
C SER A 190 -4.40 14.53 -4.60
N LYS A 191 -3.87 15.39 -3.72
CA LYS A 191 -2.55 15.22 -3.07
C LYS A 191 -2.56 14.13 -2.03
N PHE A 192 -3.66 13.87 -1.34
CA PHE A 192 -3.79 12.74 -0.43
C PHE A 192 -4.01 11.46 -1.22
N SER A 193 -4.82 11.46 -2.28
CA SER A 193 -4.98 10.35 -3.22
C SER A 193 -3.67 10.08 -3.97
N LEU A 194 -2.93 11.11 -4.37
CA LEU A 194 -1.60 11.03 -4.96
C LEU A 194 -0.60 10.60 -3.91
N ALA A 195 -0.54 11.18 -2.71
CA ALA A 195 0.39 10.78 -1.66
C ALA A 195 0.08 9.39 -1.12
N TRP A 196 -1.18 8.97 -1.10
CA TRP A 196 -1.61 7.62 -0.76
C TRP A 196 -1.28 6.68 -1.91
N SER A 197 -1.53 7.07 -3.17
CA SER A 197 -1.10 6.33 -4.38
C SER A 197 0.42 6.28 -4.53
N ASP A 198 1.16 7.25 -4.02
CA ASP A 198 2.61 7.43 -4.12
C ASP A 198 3.31 6.73 -2.95
N LYS A 199 2.71 6.71 -1.75
CA LYS A 199 3.09 5.76 -0.69
C LYS A 199 2.75 4.31 -1.06
N ARG A 200 1.71 4.08 -1.87
CA ARG A 200 1.39 2.79 -2.53
C ARG A 200 2.31 2.47 -3.72
N LEU A 201 3.24 3.37 -4.06
CA LEU A 201 4.35 3.23 -5.03
C LEU A 201 5.73 3.19 -4.33
N ARG A 202 5.77 3.18 -3.00
CA ARG A 202 7.03 3.11 -2.20
C ARG A 202 7.04 1.94 -1.19
N LEU A 203 6.02 1.08 -1.23
CA LEU A 203 5.92 -0.22 -0.54
C LEU A 203 5.57 -1.27 -1.58
#